data_AF-A0AA88J471-F1
#
_entry.id   AF-A0AA88J471-F1
#
_cell.length_a   1.000
_cell.length_b   1.000
_cell.length_c   1.000
_cell.angle_alpha   90.00
_cell.angle_beta   90.00
_cell.angle_gamma   90.00
#
_symmetry.space_group_name_H-M   'P 1'
#
loop_
_entity.id
_entity.type
_entity.pdbx_description
1 polymer ?
#
loop_
_entity_poly.entity_id
_entity_poly.type
_entity_poly.pdbx_seq_one_letter_code
_entity_poly.pdbx_strand_id
1 'polypeptide(L)'
;MSSATETLCGQAFGARQYHMMGIYLQRSWIVDFITATIMIPIFLFTTPLLKLLGEQADIAVVAGEISLWCIPYLYTFVFSLTIQMYLQAQLKNLIVGWLSATSFVLHLVMSWILVYKLEWGVAGALLAMNVSSWMSVIGMFVYIWGGWCPDTWKGFTFAAFSDMWPVVKLSISSGVMVCLELWYNSILVLLAGYMENATVAISAFSICLNICAWEFMICLGFLAAACVRVSNELGKGNAKAAKFAIKVILSTSIAIGVIFWILCLVFGRKISYLFTDDEEVADAASNTKTLKGCLVGLLELEFFSCVAVGAGLQGTVAVVNICCYYVIGIPLGCVLAYVAHLEVKGLWIGMLCGVLAQSIVLLYITWKTDWERQVNKASERLNKWFLKPSDELN
;
A
#
# COMPACT_ATOMS: atom_id res chain seq x y z
N MET A 1 -0.12 4.51 -7.60
CA MET A 1 0.14 4.32 -9.05
C MET A 1 1.47 3.62 -9.32
N SER A 2 2.46 3.75 -8.44
CA SER A 2 3.79 3.12 -8.55
C SER A 2 3.79 1.59 -8.57
N SER A 3 2.76 0.91 -8.04
CA SER A 3 2.63 -0.56 -8.07
C SER A 3 2.63 -1.19 -9.48
N ALA A 4 2.37 -0.41 -10.53
CA ALA A 4 2.61 -0.85 -11.90
C ALA A 4 4.11 -1.12 -12.18
N THR A 5 5.02 -0.36 -11.56
CA THR A 5 6.48 -0.55 -11.65
C THR A 5 6.88 -1.94 -11.20
N GLU A 6 6.23 -2.48 -10.16
CA GLU A 6 6.52 -3.81 -9.63
C GLU A 6 6.22 -4.91 -10.65
N THR A 7 5.05 -4.85 -11.32
CA THR A 7 4.71 -5.78 -12.40
C THR A 7 5.69 -5.68 -13.57
N LEU A 8 5.98 -4.46 -14.02
CA LEU A 8 6.82 -4.21 -15.20
C LEU A 8 8.28 -4.62 -14.95
N CYS A 9 8.87 -4.14 -13.85
CA CYS A 9 10.24 -4.45 -13.49
C CYS A 9 10.41 -5.92 -13.12
N GLY A 10 9.45 -6.52 -12.40
CA GLY A 10 9.52 -7.94 -12.05
C GLY A 10 9.42 -8.86 -13.26
N GLN A 11 8.45 -8.64 -14.16
CA GLN A 11 8.35 -9.42 -15.40
C GLN A 11 9.60 -9.26 -16.27
N ALA A 12 10.14 -8.04 -16.40
CA ALA A 12 11.35 -7.79 -17.17
C ALA A 12 12.59 -8.46 -16.57
N PHE A 13 12.75 -8.40 -15.24
CA PHE A 13 13.83 -9.07 -14.52
C PHE A 13 13.75 -10.58 -14.69
N GLY A 14 12.54 -11.15 -14.58
CA GLY A 14 12.27 -12.56 -14.83
C GLY A 14 12.67 -13.00 -16.25
N ALA A 15 12.32 -12.19 -17.25
CA ALA A 15 12.64 -12.44 -18.66
C ALA A 15 14.09 -12.11 -19.05
N ARG A 16 14.94 -11.70 -18.10
CA ARG A 16 16.32 -11.24 -18.32
C ARG A 16 16.44 -10.02 -19.24
N GLN A 17 15.37 -9.22 -19.37
CA GLN A 17 15.37 -7.96 -20.10
C GLN A 17 15.82 -6.81 -19.17
N TYR A 18 17.03 -6.92 -18.63
CA TYR A 18 17.51 -6.04 -17.55
C TYR A 18 17.53 -4.56 -17.95
N HIS A 19 17.94 -4.25 -19.18
CA HIS A 19 18.01 -2.87 -19.69
C HIS A 19 16.64 -2.18 -19.72
N MET A 20 15.55 -2.93 -19.88
CA MET A 20 14.19 -2.39 -19.86
C MET A 20 13.77 -1.90 -18.48
N MET A 21 14.36 -2.43 -17.40
CA MET A 21 13.97 -2.06 -16.04
C MET A 21 14.22 -0.58 -15.74
N GLY A 22 15.37 -0.04 -16.15
CA GLY A 22 15.68 1.38 -16.01
C GLY A 22 14.73 2.27 -16.83
N ILE A 23 14.27 1.78 -17.98
CA ILE A 23 13.29 2.49 -18.83
C ILE A 23 11.91 2.49 -18.17
N TYR A 24 11.47 1.35 -17.60
CA TYR A 24 10.21 1.27 -16.86
C TYR A 24 10.23 2.15 -15.61
N LEU A 25 11.35 2.19 -14.88
CA LEU A 25 11.52 3.08 -13.73
C LEU A 25 11.35 4.55 -14.14
N GLN A 26 12.00 4.98 -15.24
CA GLN A 26 11.85 6.34 -15.77
C GLN A 26 10.40 6.64 -16.22
N ARG A 27 9.73 5.69 -16.89
CA ARG A 27 8.31 5.81 -17.25
C ARG A 27 7.44 6.01 -16.03
N SER A 28 7.66 5.24 -14.98
CA SER A 28 6.93 5.35 -13.72
C SER A 28 7.18 6.70 -13.04
N TRP A 29 8.40 7.21 -13.02
CA TRP A 29 8.68 8.57 -12.53
C TRP A 29 7.90 9.63 -13.28
N ILE A 30 7.85 9.56 -14.61
CA ILE A 30 7.08 10.54 -15.41
C ILE A 30 5.60 10.50 -15.03
N VAL A 31 5.00 9.31 -15.00
CA VAL A 31 3.58 9.14 -14.70
C VAL A 31 3.24 9.58 -13.26
N ASP A 32 4.05 9.16 -12.28
CA ASP A 32 3.84 9.48 -10.88
C ASP A 32 4.12 10.97 -10.58
N PHE A 33 5.12 11.57 -11.22
CA PHE A 33 5.42 13.00 -11.08
C PHE A 33 4.29 13.88 -11.64
N ILE A 34 3.78 13.56 -12.84
CA ILE A 34 2.63 14.26 -13.43
C ILE A 34 1.43 14.16 -12.48
N THR A 35 1.18 12.97 -11.93
CA THR A 35 0.04 12.75 -11.04
C THR A 35 0.18 13.49 -9.71
N ALA A 36 1.36 13.42 -9.09
CA ALA A 36 1.66 14.19 -7.89
C ALA A 36 1.44 15.69 -8.13
N THR A 37 1.87 16.20 -9.30
CA THR A 37 1.69 17.59 -9.69
C THR A 37 0.21 17.95 -9.88
N ILE A 38 -0.59 17.08 -10.49
CA ILE A 38 -2.05 17.27 -10.63
C ILE A 38 -2.74 17.32 -9.27
N MET A 39 -2.19 16.66 -8.24
CA MET A 39 -2.75 16.64 -6.89
C MET A 39 -2.39 17.88 -6.04
N ILE A 40 -1.36 18.66 -6.43
CA ILE A 40 -0.91 19.86 -5.69
C ILE A 40 -2.04 20.83 -5.33
N PRO A 41 -3.00 21.16 -6.22
CA PRO A 41 -4.08 22.08 -5.88
C PRO A 41 -4.87 21.67 -4.63
N ILE A 42 -5.03 20.37 -4.37
CA ILE A 42 -5.71 19.88 -3.15
C ILE A 42 -4.94 20.30 -1.90
N PHE A 43 -3.60 20.25 -1.94
CA PHE A 43 -2.75 20.67 -0.83
C PHE A 43 -2.75 22.20 -0.66
N LEU A 44 -2.64 22.95 -1.76
CA LEU A 44 -2.66 24.42 -1.74
C LEU A 44 -3.99 24.99 -1.23
N PHE A 45 -5.10 24.35 -1.58
CA PHE A 45 -6.45 24.78 -1.23
C PHE A 45 -7.04 24.00 -0.05
N THR A 46 -6.23 23.34 0.78
CA THR A 46 -6.74 22.55 1.91
C THR A 46 -7.59 23.37 2.88
N THR A 47 -7.15 24.56 3.30
CA THR A 47 -7.94 25.43 4.21
C THR A 47 -9.32 25.80 3.63
N PRO A 48 -9.44 26.37 2.42
CA PRO A 48 -10.76 26.69 1.87
C PRO A 48 -11.61 25.45 1.60
N LEU A 49 -11.00 24.32 1.21
CA LEU A 49 -11.73 23.06 1.01
C LEU A 49 -12.32 22.54 2.33
N LEU A 50 -11.55 22.53 3.42
CA LEU A 50 -12.04 22.09 4.73
C LEU A 50 -13.13 23.03 5.26
N LYS A 51 -12.97 24.36 5.11
CA LYS A 51 -14.02 25.32 5.45
C LYS A 51 -15.30 25.10 4.64
N LEU A 52 -15.17 24.77 3.34
CA LEU A 52 -16.32 24.43 2.49
C LEU A 52 -17.03 23.16 2.94
N LEU A 53 -16.28 22.18 3.47
CA LEU A 53 -16.80 20.93 4.03
C LEU A 53 -17.43 21.11 5.43
N GLY A 54 -17.38 22.32 6.01
CA GLY A 54 -18.00 22.64 7.30
C GLY A 54 -17.07 22.50 8.51
N GLU A 55 -15.77 22.32 8.30
CA GLU A 55 -14.79 22.26 9.41
C GLU A 55 -14.59 23.61 10.10
N GLN A 56 -14.22 23.56 11.39
CA GLN A 56 -13.95 24.74 12.19
C GLN A 56 -12.76 25.54 11.63
N ALA A 57 -12.86 26.88 11.67
CA ALA A 57 -11.94 27.75 10.94
C ALA A 57 -10.49 27.68 11.45
N ASP A 58 -10.31 27.49 12.76
CA ASP A 58 -9.02 27.30 13.43
C ASP A 58 -8.39 25.96 13.02
N ILE A 59 -9.14 24.86 13.05
CA ILE A 59 -8.67 23.53 12.61
C ILE A 59 -8.28 23.55 11.12
N ALA A 60 -9.13 24.14 10.27
CA ALA A 60 -8.90 24.23 8.83
C ALA A 60 -7.66 25.05 8.46
N VAL A 61 -7.30 26.08 9.26
CA VAL A 61 -6.08 26.88 9.05
C VAL A 61 -4.85 26.04 9.38
N VAL A 62 -4.82 25.38 10.55
CA VAL A 62 -3.68 24.53 10.95
C VAL A 62 -3.49 23.37 9.95
N ALA A 63 -4.58 22.71 9.55
CA ALA A 63 -4.52 21.65 8.54
C ALA A 63 -3.98 22.15 7.20
N GLY A 64 -4.29 23.39 6.81
CA GLY A 64 -3.71 24.03 5.63
C GLY A 64 -2.20 24.22 5.72
N GLU A 65 -1.70 24.71 6.86
CA GLU A 65 -0.26 24.85 7.09
C GLU A 65 0.45 23.49 7.00
N ILE A 66 -0.09 22.46 7.67
CA ILE A 66 0.44 21.09 7.60
C ILE A 66 0.43 20.57 6.16
N SER A 67 -0.65 20.84 5.42
CA SER A 67 -0.81 20.37 4.04
C SER A 67 0.28 20.90 3.10
N LEU A 68 0.73 22.14 3.29
CA LEU A 68 1.83 22.70 2.50
C LEU A 68 3.16 21.96 2.73
N TRP A 69 3.44 21.54 3.97
CA TRP A 69 4.61 20.71 4.29
C TRP A 69 4.52 19.28 3.75
N CYS A 70 3.31 18.80 3.46
CA CYS A 70 3.10 17.51 2.82
C CYS A 70 3.44 17.52 1.32
N ILE A 71 3.53 18.69 0.67
CA ILE A 71 3.90 18.80 -0.76
C ILE A 71 5.31 18.22 -1.04
N PRO A 72 6.39 18.65 -0.37
CA PRO A 72 7.71 18.04 -0.60
C PRO A 72 7.72 16.55 -0.23
N TYR A 73 6.95 16.14 0.77
CA TYR A 73 6.82 14.74 1.16
C TYR A 73 6.10 13.90 0.08
N LEU A 74 5.07 14.45 -0.58
CA LEU A 74 4.38 13.82 -1.70
C LEU A 74 5.35 13.41 -2.81
N TYR A 75 6.29 14.29 -3.15
CA TYR A 75 7.31 14.00 -4.17
C TYR A 75 8.32 12.95 -3.73
N THR A 76 8.51 12.72 -2.43
CA THR A 76 9.32 11.57 -1.97
C THR A 76 8.69 10.25 -2.37
N PHE A 77 7.36 10.13 -2.40
CA PHE A 77 6.68 8.89 -2.81
C PHE A 77 6.93 8.54 -4.28
N VAL A 78 7.02 9.55 -5.16
CA VAL A 78 7.33 9.35 -6.59
C VAL A 78 8.62 8.56 -6.75
N PHE A 79 9.65 8.92 -5.99
CA PHE A 79 10.96 8.27 -6.10
C PHE A 79 11.10 7.07 -5.18
N SER A 80 10.71 7.19 -3.91
CA SER A 80 10.90 6.13 -2.92
C SER A 80 10.13 4.86 -3.29
N LEU A 81 8.86 4.94 -3.70
CA LEU A 81 8.08 3.74 -4.01
C LEU A 81 8.57 3.07 -5.30
N THR A 82 8.79 3.86 -6.35
CA THR A 82 9.22 3.32 -7.65
C THR A 82 10.63 2.73 -7.59
N ILE A 83 11.57 3.37 -6.89
CA ILE A 83 12.93 2.84 -6.72
C ILE A 83 12.90 1.60 -5.82
N GLN A 84 12.12 1.60 -4.73
CA GLN A 84 11.96 0.41 -3.89
C GLN A 84 11.47 -0.78 -4.72
N MET A 85 10.41 -0.61 -5.51
CA MET A 85 9.88 -1.67 -6.38
C MET A 85 10.90 -2.13 -7.43
N TYR A 86 11.68 -1.20 -8.00
CA TYR A 86 12.77 -1.51 -8.93
C TYR A 86 13.89 -2.33 -8.28
N LEU A 87 14.29 -2.02 -7.05
CA LEU A 87 15.30 -2.77 -6.30
C LEU A 87 14.76 -4.11 -5.81
N GLN A 88 13.49 -4.15 -5.39
CA GLN A 88 12.81 -5.36 -4.93
C GLN A 88 12.62 -6.38 -6.05
N ALA A 89 12.28 -5.94 -7.26
CA ALA A 89 12.21 -6.80 -8.45
C ALA A 89 13.53 -7.56 -8.69
N GLN A 90 14.67 -6.92 -8.38
CA GLN A 90 16.02 -7.48 -8.48
C GLN A 90 16.48 -8.29 -7.25
N LEU A 91 15.61 -8.47 -6.25
CA LEU A 91 15.93 -9.08 -4.96
C LEU A 91 16.97 -8.30 -4.12
N LYS A 92 17.18 -7.00 -4.39
CA LYS A 92 18.07 -6.12 -3.63
C LYS A 92 17.33 -5.49 -2.43
N ASN A 93 16.68 -6.32 -1.61
CA ASN A 93 15.83 -5.86 -0.51
C ASN A 93 16.61 -5.32 0.70
N LEU A 94 17.83 -5.84 0.91
CA LEU A 94 18.64 -5.47 2.09
C LEU A 94 18.98 -3.98 2.11
N ILE A 95 19.33 -3.40 0.96
CA ILE A 95 19.63 -1.96 0.88
C ILE A 95 18.40 -1.11 1.19
N VAL A 96 17.22 -1.50 0.70
CA VAL A 96 15.95 -0.82 1.02
C VAL A 96 15.72 -0.88 2.54
N GLY A 97 15.91 -2.06 3.16
CA GLY A 97 15.77 -2.22 4.61
C GLY A 97 16.73 -1.34 5.41
N TRP A 98 18.01 -1.29 5.06
CA TRP A 98 19.01 -0.46 5.74
C TRP A 98 18.74 1.04 5.59
N LEU A 99 18.34 1.49 4.39
CA LEU A 99 17.98 2.89 4.16
C LEU A 99 16.73 3.28 4.94
N SER A 100 15.70 2.43 4.99
CA SER A 100 14.49 2.65 5.79
C SER A 100 14.80 2.69 7.29
N ALA A 101 15.64 1.78 7.81
CA ALA A 101 16.06 1.79 9.20
C ALA A 101 16.86 3.05 9.55
N THR A 102 17.78 3.47 8.67
CA THR A 102 18.56 4.70 8.85
C THR A 102 17.66 5.94 8.83
N SER A 103 16.70 5.99 7.90
CA SER A 103 15.70 7.05 7.82
C SER A 103 14.86 7.13 9.08
N PHE A 104 14.46 5.99 9.66
CA PHE A 104 13.71 5.94 10.90
C PHE A 104 14.52 6.49 12.09
N VAL A 105 15.78 6.06 12.23
CA VAL A 105 16.67 6.58 13.29
C VAL A 105 16.91 8.08 13.11
N LEU A 106 17.16 8.54 11.88
CA LEU A 106 17.33 9.95 11.58
C LEU A 106 16.06 10.75 11.92
N HIS A 107 14.89 10.21 11.57
CA HIS A 107 13.61 10.82 11.90
C HIS A 107 13.43 10.98 13.41
N LEU A 108 13.72 9.93 14.20
CA LEU A 108 13.64 9.99 15.66
C LEU A 108 14.55 11.07 16.26
N VAL A 109 15.82 11.10 15.83
CA VAL A 109 16.81 12.07 16.33
C VAL A 109 16.42 13.49 15.93
N MET A 110 16.02 13.71 14.68
CA MET A 110 15.60 15.01 14.18
C MET A 110 14.33 15.49 14.87
N SER A 111 13.32 14.63 15.05
CA SER A 111 12.11 14.96 15.78
C SER A 111 12.43 15.34 17.23
N TRP A 112 13.33 14.61 17.90
CA TRP A 112 13.78 14.97 19.25
C TRP A 112 14.42 16.36 19.30
N ILE A 113 15.34 16.66 18.38
CA ILE A 113 16.03 17.96 18.35
C ILE A 113 15.06 19.09 17.97
N LEU A 114 14.37 18.96 16.85
CA LEU A 114 13.55 20.03 16.28
C LEU A 114 12.31 20.32 17.13
N VAL A 115 11.67 19.29 17.69
CA VAL A 115 10.44 19.45 18.49
C VAL A 115 10.76 19.80 19.94
N TYR A 116 11.66 19.06 20.61
CA TYR A 116 11.87 19.23 22.06
C TYR A 116 13.02 20.17 22.41
N LYS A 117 14.10 20.23 21.61
CA LYS A 117 15.26 21.07 21.94
C LYS A 117 15.16 22.47 21.34
N LEU A 118 14.63 22.58 20.13
CA LEU A 118 14.46 23.85 19.44
C LEU A 118 13.04 24.41 19.56
N GLU A 119 12.10 23.62 20.08
CA GLU A 119 10.70 24.02 20.31
C GLU A 119 9.97 24.50 19.05
N TRP A 120 10.30 23.94 17.88
CA TRP A 120 9.66 24.29 16.60
C TRP A 120 8.28 23.65 16.40
N GLY A 121 7.77 22.95 17.41
CA GLY A 121 6.43 22.34 17.41
C GLY A 121 6.16 21.47 16.18
N VAL A 122 4.99 21.67 15.58
CA VAL A 122 4.52 20.90 14.41
C VAL A 122 5.42 21.10 13.19
N ALA A 123 5.91 22.31 12.95
CA ALA A 123 6.84 22.58 11.84
C ALA A 123 8.15 21.79 12.00
N GLY A 124 8.65 21.64 13.23
CA GLY A 124 9.79 20.79 13.54
C GLY A 124 9.57 19.32 13.18
N ALA A 125 8.40 18.77 13.53
CA ALA A 125 8.04 17.38 13.20
C ALA A 125 7.92 17.15 11.67
N LEU A 126 7.29 18.10 10.96
CA LEU A 126 7.12 18.04 9.50
C LEU A 126 8.44 18.20 8.75
N LEU A 127 9.36 19.01 9.28
CA LEU A 127 10.71 19.13 8.75
C LEU A 127 11.51 17.83 8.98
N ALA A 128 11.43 17.25 10.19
CA ALA A 128 12.06 15.95 10.48
C ALA A 128 11.56 14.86 9.52
N MET A 129 10.24 14.82 9.25
CA MET A 129 9.64 13.92 8.27
C MET A 129 10.26 14.13 6.89
N ASN A 130 10.18 15.35 6.35
CA ASN A 130 10.70 15.66 5.02
C ASN A 130 12.19 15.33 4.87
N VAL A 131 13.04 15.75 5.81
CA VAL A 131 14.48 15.50 5.76
C VAL A 131 14.76 14.00 5.78
N SER A 132 14.14 13.26 6.71
CA SER A 132 14.37 11.81 6.82
C SER A 132 13.99 11.07 5.53
N SER A 133 12.82 11.37 4.96
CA SER A 133 12.32 10.71 3.76
C SER A 133 13.14 11.06 2.52
N TRP A 134 13.53 12.33 2.34
CA TRP A 134 14.41 12.73 1.24
C TRP A 134 15.81 12.13 1.37
N MET A 135 16.35 12.00 2.58
CA MET A 135 17.63 11.31 2.79
C MET A 135 17.58 9.84 2.36
N SER A 136 16.48 9.14 2.63
CA SER A 136 16.26 7.78 2.12
C SER A 136 16.24 7.74 0.58
N VAL A 137 15.51 8.67 -0.04
CA VAL A 137 15.46 8.81 -1.51
C VAL A 137 16.84 9.09 -2.11
N ILE A 138 17.61 10.00 -1.51
CA ILE A 138 18.98 10.31 -1.93
C ILE A 138 19.86 9.06 -1.82
N GLY A 139 19.78 8.31 -0.72
CA GLY A 139 20.50 7.04 -0.55
C GLY A 139 20.16 6.02 -1.64
N MET A 140 18.89 5.92 -2.03
CA MET A 140 18.44 5.07 -3.14
C MET A 140 19.00 5.52 -4.49
N PHE A 141 19.03 6.83 -4.77
CA PHE A 141 19.65 7.38 -5.98
C PHE A 141 21.15 7.12 -6.03
N VAL A 142 21.86 7.36 -4.93
CA VAL A 142 23.29 7.06 -4.80
C VAL A 142 23.53 5.59 -5.11
N TYR A 143 22.71 4.68 -4.59
CA TYR A 143 22.85 3.25 -4.85
C TYR A 143 22.60 2.88 -6.34
N ILE A 144 21.64 3.50 -7.01
CA ILE A 144 21.41 3.23 -8.44
C ILE A 144 22.55 3.82 -9.29
N TRP A 145 22.95 5.06 -9.04
CA TRP A 145 23.90 5.79 -9.89
C TRP A 145 25.37 5.50 -9.58
N GLY A 146 25.68 5.05 -8.36
CA GLY A 146 27.04 4.68 -7.98
C GLY A 146 27.47 3.29 -8.46
N GLY A 147 26.73 2.67 -9.38
CA GLY A 147 27.18 1.47 -10.10
C GLY A 147 26.76 0.13 -9.48
N TRP A 148 25.92 0.11 -8.45
CA TRP A 148 25.45 -1.15 -7.84
C TRP A 148 24.32 -1.85 -8.62
N CYS A 149 23.83 -1.25 -9.70
CA CYS A 149 22.79 -1.78 -10.61
C CYS A 149 23.23 -1.69 -12.10
N PRO A 150 24.39 -2.23 -12.50
CA PRO A 150 25.00 -1.95 -13.80
C PRO A 150 24.24 -2.56 -14.99
N ASP A 151 23.56 -3.69 -14.78
CA ASP A 151 22.81 -4.39 -15.83
C ASP A 151 21.42 -3.78 -16.06
N THR A 152 20.85 -3.21 -15.01
CA THR A 152 19.45 -2.76 -14.97
C THR A 152 19.30 -1.25 -15.06
N TRP A 153 20.37 -0.48 -14.84
CA TRP A 153 20.40 0.97 -15.01
C TRP A 153 21.52 1.38 -15.96
N LYS A 154 21.16 1.91 -17.12
CA LYS A 154 22.09 2.41 -18.15
C LYS A 154 22.07 3.93 -18.32
N GLY A 155 21.44 4.63 -17.38
CA GLY A 155 21.24 6.08 -17.44
C GLY A 155 19.90 6.51 -18.04
N PHE A 156 19.73 7.82 -18.17
CA PHE A 156 18.51 8.43 -18.73
C PHE A 156 18.43 8.22 -20.25
N THR A 157 17.22 7.96 -20.75
CA THR A 157 17.01 7.72 -22.18
C THR A 157 15.64 8.25 -22.64
N PHE A 158 15.60 8.79 -23.86
CA PHE A 158 14.35 9.23 -24.48
C PHE A 158 13.37 8.08 -24.76
N ALA A 159 13.84 6.83 -24.73
CA ALA A 159 13.00 5.63 -24.78
C ALA A 159 11.93 5.58 -23.66
N ALA A 160 12.15 6.31 -22.56
CA ALA A 160 11.16 6.46 -21.49
C ALA A 160 9.87 7.16 -21.97
N PHE A 161 9.93 8.00 -23.00
CA PHE A 161 8.75 8.71 -23.52
C PHE A 161 7.97 7.93 -24.60
N SER A 162 8.50 6.81 -25.06
CA SER A 162 7.87 5.99 -26.12
C SER A 162 6.78 5.06 -25.54
N ASP A 163 5.65 4.92 -26.26
CA ASP A 163 4.51 4.03 -25.92
C ASP A 163 4.12 4.09 -24.42
N MET A 164 3.89 5.30 -23.88
CA MET A 164 3.54 5.52 -22.47
C MET A 164 2.10 5.12 -22.12
N TRP A 165 1.18 5.13 -23.09
CA TRP A 165 -0.25 4.92 -22.82
C TRP A 165 -0.57 3.62 -22.08
N PRO A 166 0.02 2.46 -22.43
CA PRO A 166 -0.23 1.24 -21.69
C PRO A 166 0.27 1.27 -20.23
N VAL A 167 1.40 1.96 -19.96
CA VAL A 167 1.92 2.15 -18.61
C VAL A 167 0.97 3.03 -17.81
N VAL A 168 0.51 4.14 -18.40
CA VAL A 168 -0.50 5.02 -17.79
C VAL A 168 -1.78 4.25 -17.45
N LYS A 169 -2.30 3.44 -18.39
CA LYS A 169 -3.50 2.63 -18.15
C LYS A 169 -3.32 1.64 -16.98
N LEU A 170 -2.16 0.99 -16.90
CA LEU A 170 -1.84 0.08 -15.80
C LEU A 170 -1.71 0.84 -14.47
N SER A 171 -0.96 1.94 -14.45
CA SER A 171 -0.78 2.81 -13.29
C SER A 171 -2.10 3.36 -12.74
N ILE A 172 -3.00 3.84 -13.61
CA ILE A 172 -4.34 4.32 -13.22
C ILE A 172 -5.15 3.18 -12.62
N SER A 173 -5.18 2.01 -13.29
CA SER A 173 -5.90 0.85 -12.77
C SER A 173 -5.43 0.44 -11.38
N SER A 174 -4.11 0.46 -11.16
CA SER A 174 -3.55 0.14 -9.86
C SER A 174 -3.81 1.23 -8.82
N GLY A 175 -3.77 2.51 -9.23
CA GLY A 175 -4.12 3.63 -8.36
C GLY A 175 -5.56 3.54 -7.87
N VAL A 176 -6.51 3.33 -8.78
CA VAL A 176 -7.93 3.16 -8.46
C VAL A 176 -8.14 1.98 -7.53
N MET A 177 -7.49 0.84 -7.78
CA MET A 177 -7.58 -0.35 -6.93
C MET A 177 -7.24 -0.04 -5.45
N VAL A 178 -6.10 0.60 -5.22
CA VAL A 178 -5.64 0.97 -3.86
C VAL A 178 -6.50 2.09 -3.26
N CYS A 179 -6.90 3.09 -4.06
CA CYS A 179 -7.80 4.14 -3.57
C CYS A 179 -9.13 3.58 -3.09
N LEU A 180 -9.71 2.60 -3.79
CA LEU A 180 -10.95 1.95 -3.38
C LEU A 180 -10.81 1.23 -2.03
N GLU A 181 -9.66 0.60 -1.78
CA GLU A 181 -9.36 -0.04 -0.48
C GLU A 181 -9.23 1.00 0.65
N LEU A 182 -8.50 2.09 0.40
CA LEU A 182 -8.29 3.15 1.40
C LEU A 182 -9.58 3.94 1.68
N TRP A 183 -10.32 4.32 0.63
CA TRP A 183 -11.57 5.06 0.77
C TRP A 183 -12.66 4.23 1.42
N TYR A 184 -12.67 2.90 1.21
CA TYR A 184 -13.58 2.02 1.91
C TYR A 184 -13.41 2.14 3.44
N ASN A 185 -12.17 2.10 3.93
CA ASN A 185 -11.86 2.30 5.34
C ASN A 185 -12.26 3.72 5.81
N SER A 186 -11.92 4.76 5.04
CA SER A 186 -12.29 6.15 5.38
C SER A 186 -13.80 6.36 5.49
N ILE A 187 -14.59 5.77 4.60
CA ILE A 187 -16.06 5.86 4.65
C ILE A 187 -16.60 5.17 5.90
N LEU A 188 -16.09 3.99 6.25
CA LEU A 188 -16.54 3.28 7.46
C LEU A 188 -16.19 4.05 8.74
N VAL A 189 -15.01 4.65 8.81
CA VAL A 189 -14.61 5.53 9.93
C VAL A 189 -15.53 6.74 10.01
N LEU A 190 -15.84 7.37 8.87
CA LEU A 190 -16.75 8.51 8.81
C LEU A 190 -18.16 8.14 9.29
N LEU A 191 -18.70 7.00 8.85
CA LEU A 191 -20.00 6.49 9.31
C LEU A 191 -20.01 6.22 10.82
N ALA A 192 -18.94 5.63 11.36
CA ALA A 192 -18.81 5.42 12.80
C ALA A 192 -18.85 6.74 13.59
N GLY A 193 -18.31 7.83 13.03
CA GLY A 193 -18.31 9.16 13.64
C GLY A 193 -19.69 9.79 13.85
N TYR A 194 -20.73 9.32 13.16
CA TYR A 194 -22.10 9.84 13.29
C TYR A 194 -22.96 9.11 14.35
N MET A 195 -22.39 8.22 15.16
CA MET A 195 -23.14 7.42 16.15
C MET A 195 -23.24 8.09 17.53
N GLU A 196 -24.37 7.89 18.24
CA GLU A 196 -24.70 8.59 19.49
C GLU A 196 -23.82 8.16 20.70
N ASN A 197 -23.39 6.89 20.79
CA ASN A 197 -22.53 6.36 21.88
C ASN A 197 -21.02 6.44 21.55
N ALA A 198 -20.54 7.65 21.29
CA ALA A 198 -19.30 7.87 20.55
C ALA A 198 -18.00 7.60 21.35
N THR A 199 -17.82 8.04 22.59
CA THR A 199 -16.45 8.14 23.13
C THR A 199 -15.80 6.81 23.48
N VAL A 200 -16.46 5.93 24.25
CA VAL A 200 -15.87 4.64 24.67
C VAL A 200 -15.78 3.66 23.50
N ALA A 201 -16.81 3.59 22.65
CA ALA A 201 -16.82 2.73 21.49
C ALA A 201 -15.79 3.19 20.43
N ILE A 202 -15.68 4.50 20.16
CA ILE A 202 -14.67 5.03 19.21
C ILE A 202 -13.26 4.90 19.78
N SER A 203 -13.06 5.08 21.09
CA SER A 203 -11.73 4.90 21.69
C SER A 203 -11.28 3.43 21.61
N ALA A 204 -12.14 2.49 22.00
CA ALA A 204 -11.89 1.06 21.83
C ALA A 204 -11.67 0.69 20.35
N PHE A 205 -12.43 1.33 19.44
CA PHE A 205 -12.30 1.16 17.99
C PHE A 205 -10.96 1.65 17.44
N SER A 206 -10.49 2.83 17.87
CA SER A 206 -9.18 3.36 17.49
C SER A 206 -8.05 2.42 17.93
N ILE A 207 -8.14 1.84 19.14
CA ILE A 207 -7.19 0.82 19.59
C ILE A 207 -7.20 -0.39 18.65
N CYS A 208 -8.38 -0.87 18.24
CA CYS A 208 -8.49 -1.97 17.28
C CYS A 208 -7.85 -1.64 15.94
N LEU A 209 -8.14 -0.46 15.38
CA LEU A 209 -7.58 -0.01 14.11
C LEU A 209 -6.06 0.09 14.15
N ASN A 210 -5.49 0.59 15.24
CA ASN A 210 -4.02 0.67 15.39
C ASN A 210 -3.37 -0.72 15.42
N ILE A 211 -3.95 -1.67 16.15
CA ILE A 211 -3.45 -3.06 16.17
C ILE A 211 -3.54 -3.67 14.76
N CYS A 212 -4.69 -3.49 14.08
CA CYS A 212 -4.86 -3.96 12.70
C CYS A 212 -3.86 -3.30 11.75
N ALA A 213 -3.56 -2.01 11.92
CA ALA A 213 -2.60 -1.29 11.10
C ALA A 213 -1.17 -1.84 11.29
N TRP A 214 -0.76 -2.19 12.52
CA TRP A 214 0.55 -2.79 12.77
C TRP A 214 0.71 -4.16 12.11
N GLU A 215 -0.31 -5.00 12.22
CA GLU A 215 -0.33 -6.28 11.53
C GLU A 215 -0.35 -6.11 10.02
N PHE A 216 -1.18 -5.19 9.51
CA PHE A 216 -1.26 -4.88 8.09
C PHE A 216 0.10 -4.50 7.49
N MET A 217 0.96 -3.81 8.23
CA MET A 217 2.33 -3.49 7.75
C MET A 217 3.18 -4.75 7.53
N ILE A 218 3.01 -5.78 8.35
CA ILE A 218 3.69 -7.07 8.19
C ILE A 218 3.12 -7.78 6.96
N CYS A 219 1.79 -7.82 6.83
CA CYS A 219 1.10 -8.39 5.69
C CYS A 219 1.55 -7.71 4.38
N LEU A 220 1.67 -6.37 4.39
CA LEU A 220 2.12 -5.57 3.25
C LEU A 220 3.53 -5.96 2.78
N GLY A 221 4.41 -6.35 3.71
CA GLY A 221 5.72 -6.91 3.38
C GLY A 221 5.64 -8.25 2.62
N PHE A 222 4.76 -9.17 3.06
CA PHE A 222 4.54 -10.45 2.35
C PHE A 222 3.83 -10.26 1.02
N LEU A 223 2.88 -9.34 0.95
CA LEU A 223 2.16 -8.89 -0.24
C LEU A 223 3.14 -8.38 -1.32
N ALA A 224 4.11 -7.54 -0.95
CA ALA A 224 5.17 -7.09 -1.87
C ALA A 224 6.08 -8.26 -2.31
N ALA A 225 6.52 -9.10 -1.37
CA ALA A 225 7.33 -10.28 -1.70
C ALA A 225 6.60 -11.22 -2.67
N ALA A 226 5.27 -11.34 -2.54
CA ALA A 226 4.43 -12.10 -3.44
C ALA A 226 4.44 -11.57 -4.86
N CYS A 227 4.18 -10.28 -5.01
CA CYS A 227 4.11 -9.62 -6.29
C CYS A 227 5.44 -9.75 -7.03
N VAL A 228 6.58 -9.53 -6.35
CA VAL A 228 7.93 -9.76 -6.90
C VAL A 228 8.13 -11.20 -7.35
N ARG A 229 7.78 -12.20 -6.53
CA ARG A 229 8.01 -13.61 -6.89
C ARG A 229 7.13 -14.04 -8.07
N VAL A 230 5.85 -13.70 -8.05
CA VAL A 230 4.91 -14.05 -9.12
C VAL A 230 5.29 -13.36 -10.43
N SER A 231 5.61 -12.06 -10.40
CA SER A 231 6.02 -11.32 -11.59
C SER A 231 7.33 -11.85 -12.18
N ASN A 232 8.34 -12.15 -11.34
CA ASN A 232 9.60 -12.73 -11.79
C ASN A 232 9.42 -14.12 -12.42
N GLU A 233 8.62 -15.01 -11.82
CA GLU A 233 8.38 -16.35 -12.38
C GLU A 233 7.52 -16.32 -13.65
N LEU A 234 6.55 -15.41 -13.73
CA LEU A 234 5.80 -15.16 -14.98
C LEU A 234 6.72 -14.62 -16.09
N GLY A 235 7.62 -13.69 -15.76
CA GLY A 235 8.61 -13.16 -16.69
C GLY A 235 9.58 -14.24 -17.21
N LYS A 236 9.98 -15.19 -16.37
CA LYS A 236 10.78 -16.36 -16.77
C LYS A 236 10.03 -17.34 -17.68
N GLY A 237 8.73 -17.17 -17.84
CA GLY A 237 7.86 -18.12 -18.53
C GLY A 237 7.59 -19.40 -17.75
N ASN A 238 7.72 -19.37 -16.41
CA ASN A 238 7.57 -20.55 -15.57
C ASN A 238 6.25 -20.51 -14.77
N ALA A 239 5.16 -20.93 -15.42
CA ALA A 239 3.83 -20.98 -14.80
C ALA A 239 3.78 -21.92 -13.56
N LYS A 240 4.57 -23.00 -13.56
CA LYS A 240 4.63 -23.93 -12.42
C LYS A 240 5.28 -23.28 -11.20
N ALA A 241 6.37 -22.55 -11.38
CA ALA A 241 7.02 -21.82 -10.31
C ALA A 241 6.16 -20.65 -9.81
N ALA A 242 5.44 -19.96 -10.69
CA ALA A 242 4.46 -18.94 -10.28
C ALA A 242 3.36 -19.53 -9.38
N LYS A 243 2.77 -20.68 -9.76
CA LYS A 243 1.81 -21.42 -8.91
C LYS A 243 2.42 -21.85 -7.58
N PHE A 244 3.67 -22.30 -7.59
CA PHE A 244 4.36 -22.70 -6.36
C PHE A 244 4.58 -21.50 -5.44
N ALA A 245 5.03 -20.36 -5.96
CA ALA A 245 5.17 -19.12 -5.19
C ALA A 245 3.84 -18.76 -4.52
N ILE A 246 2.74 -18.76 -5.27
CA ILE A 246 1.39 -18.46 -4.75
C ILE A 246 1.02 -19.38 -3.59
N LYS A 247 1.27 -20.70 -3.71
CA LYS A 247 1.01 -21.66 -2.63
C LYS A 247 1.84 -21.38 -1.39
N VAL A 248 3.14 -21.13 -1.56
CA VAL A 248 4.04 -20.81 -0.44
C VAL A 248 3.55 -19.57 0.27
N ILE A 249 3.28 -18.49 -0.46
CA ILE A 249 2.88 -17.23 0.17
C ILE A 249 1.52 -17.38 0.87
N LEU A 250 0.55 -18.06 0.24
CA LEU A 250 -0.74 -18.33 0.87
C LEU A 250 -0.56 -19.10 2.18
N SER A 251 0.30 -20.13 2.19
CA SER A 251 0.56 -20.92 3.40
C SER A 251 1.29 -20.12 4.48
N THR A 252 2.24 -19.25 4.10
CA THR A 252 2.97 -18.41 5.07
C THR A 252 2.09 -17.31 5.63
N SER A 253 1.22 -16.71 4.81
CA SER A 253 0.26 -15.71 5.28
C SER A 253 -0.67 -16.33 6.29
N ILE A 254 -1.40 -17.40 5.93
CA ILE A 254 -2.31 -18.11 6.86
C ILE A 254 -1.60 -18.50 8.17
N ALA A 255 -0.36 -18.97 8.10
CA ALA A 255 0.39 -19.32 9.31
C ALA A 255 0.65 -18.11 10.22
N ILE A 256 0.99 -16.97 9.63
CA ILE A 256 1.26 -15.71 10.35
C ILE A 256 -0.03 -15.16 10.95
N GLY A 257 -1.15 -15.21 10.24
CA GLY A 257 -2.43 -14.72 10.78
C GLY A 257 -2.94 -15.59 11.89
N VAL A 258 -2.76 -16.90 11.81
CA VAL A 258 -3.06 -17.80 12.93
C VAL A 258 -2.20 -17.43 14.15
N ILE A 259 -0.94 -17.07 13.96
CA ILE A 259 -0.07 -16.62 15.07
C ILE A 259 -0.58 -15.31 15.67
N PHE A 260 -0.85 -14.28 14.86
CA PHE A 260 -1.37 -13.00 15.35
C PHE A 260 -2.77 -13.14 15.97
N TRP A 261 -3.58 -14.04 15.42
CA TRP A 261 -4.89 -14.39 15.95
C TRP A 261 -4.78 -14.92 17.38
N ILE A 262 -3.90 -15.91 17.58
CA ILE A 262 -3.64 -16.49 18.90
C ILE A 262 -3.08 -15.42 19.85
N LEU A 263 -2.15 -14.57 19.40
CA LEU A 263 -1.58 -13.50 20.23
C LEU A 263 -2.67 -12.50 20.68
N CYS A 264 -3.56 -12.09 19.79
CA CYS A 264 -4.68 -11.21 20.10
C CYS A 264 -5.69 -11.85 21.06
N LEU A 265 -5.96 -13.15 20.93
CA LEU A 265 -6.84 -13.89 21.84
C LEU A 265 -6.25 -13.99 23.25
N VAL A 266 -4.96 -14.34 23.35
CA VAL A 266 -4.28 -14.57 24.64
C VAL A 266 -3.94 -13.26 25.35
N PHE A 267 -3.41 -12.28 24.61
CA PHE A 267 -2.87 -11.04 25.19
C PHE A 267 -3.77 -9.82 24.98
N GLY A 268 -4.96 -9.97 24.40
CA GLY A 268 -5.82 -8.84 24.01
C GLY A 268 -6.07 -7.78 25.10
N ARG A 269 -6.24 -8.19 26.37
CA ARG A 269 -6.41 -7.23 27.48
C ARG A 269 -5.12 -6.47 27.79
N LYS A 270 -3.97 -7.17 27.81
CA LYS A 270 -2.65 -6.56 28.02
C LYS A 270 -2.25 -5.63 26.88
N ILE A 271 -2.61 -5.98 25.65
CA ILE A 271 -2.37 -5.14 24.47
C ILE A 271 -3.21 -3.86 24.57
N SER A 272 -4.47 -3.93 25.01
CA SER A 272 -5.29 -2.72 25.20
C SER A 272 -4.66 -1.71 26.17
N TYR A 273 -4.04 -2.18 27.25
CA TYR A 273 -3.36 -1.32 28.23
C TYR A 273 -2.10 -0.63 27.68
N LEU A 274 -1.59 -0.99 26.50
CA LEU A 274 -0.55 -0.20 25.83
C LEU A 274 -1.09 1.13 25.28
N PHE A 275 -2.41 1.25 25.12
CA PHE A 275 -3.06 2.39 24.49
C PHE A 275 -3.91 3.22 25.45
N THR A 276 -4.36 2.64 26.57
CA THR A 276 -5.25 3.32 27.53
C THR A 276 -5.01 2.83 28.95
N ASP A 277 -5.08 3.76 29.90
CA ASP A 277 -5.09 3.47 31.34
C ASP A 277 -6.52 3.25 31.87
N ASP A 278 -7.55 3.57 31.07
CA ASP A 278 -8.97 3.41 31.42
C ASP A 278 -9.39 1.93 31.34
N GLU A 279 -9.91 1.39 32.45
CA GLU A 279 -10.31 -0.02 32.57
C GLU A 279 -11.55 -0.36 31.73
N GLU A 280 -12.52 0.56 31.61
CA GLU A 280 -13.71 0.36 30.77
C GLU A 280 -13.34 0.33 29.30
N VAL A 281 -12.42 1.20 28.86
CA VAL A 281 -11.92 1.21 27.48
C VAL A 281 -11.07 -0.03 27.20
N ALA A 282 -10.21 -0.43 28.14
CA ALA A 282 -9.39 -1.63 28.01
C ALA A 282 -10.25 -2.90 27.91
N ASP A 283 -11.31 -2.99 28.72
CA ASP A 283 -12.24 -4.10 28.71
C ASP A 283 -13.14 -4.09 27.48
N ALA A 284 -13.66 -2.95 27.04
CA ALA A 284 -14.40 -2.82 25.78
C ALA A 284 -13.56 -3.25 24.57
N ALA A 285 -12.30 -2.80 24.51
CA ALA A 285 -11.35 -3.21 23.48
C ALA A 285 -10.98 -4.71 23.61
N SER A 286 -10.92 -5.25 24.82
CA SER A 286 -10.59 -6.68 25.01
C SER A 286 -11.79 -7.60 24.76
N ASN A 287 -13.03 -7.17 25.00
CA ASN A 287 -14.22 -7.99 24.78
C ASN A 287 -14.53 -8.19 23.29
N THR A 288 -13.89 -7.41 22.42
CA THR A 288 -13.91 -7.59 20.96
C THR A 288 -12.94 -8.68 20.46
N LYS A 289 -12.34 -9.49 21.36
CA LYS A 289 -11.37 -10.58 21.06
C LYS A 289 -11.73 -11.44 19.85
N THR A 290 -12.98 -11.89 19.74
CA THR A 290 -13.44 -12.79 18.65
C THR A 290 -13.55 -12.08 17.31
N LEU A 291 -13.94 -10.80 17.30
CA LEU A 291 -14.05 -9.98 16.10
C LEU A 291 -12.66 -9.54 15.61
N LYS A 292 -11.80 -9.09 16.53
CA LYS A 292 -10.39 -8.78 16.29
C LYS A 292 -9.68 -9.95 15.65
N GLY A 293 -9.92 -11.15 16.18
CA GLY A 293 -9.29 -12.32 15.65
C GLY A 293 -9.76 -12.71 14.24
N CYS A 294 -11.04 -12.51 13.95
CA CYS A 294 -11.58 -12.68 12.60
C CYS A 294 -11.01 -11.63 11.62
N LEU A 295 -10.80 -10.40 12.08
CA LEU A 295 -10.23 -9.29 11.31
C LEU A 295 -8.78 -9.51 10.86
N VAL A 296 -7.95 -9.87 11.82
CA VAL A 296 -6.54 -10.29 11.67
C VAL A 296 -6.41 -11.32 10.54
N GLY A 297 -7.12 -12.46 10.66
CA GLY A 297 -7.04 -13.54 9.67
C GLY A 297 -7.64 -13.24 8.29
N LEU A 298 -8.44 -12.18 8.15
CA LEU A 298 -9.11 -11.81 6.90
C LEU A 298 -8.40 -10.70 6.13
N LEU A 299 -7.72 -9.78 6.82
CA LEU A 299 -6.83 -8.80 6.20
C LEU A 299 -5.67 -9.49 5.46
N GLU A 300 -5.24 -10.67 5.92
CA GLU A 300 -4.22 -11.46 5.23
C GLU A 300 -4.67 -12.06 3.89
N LEU A 301 -5.97 -12.17 3.66
CA LEU A 301 -6.51 -12.69 2.41
C LEU A 301 -6.49 -11.66 1.28
N GLU A 302 -6.16 -10.40 1.56
CA GLU A 302 -5.83 -9.38 0.54
C GLU A 302 -4.59 -9.77 -0.29
N PHE A 303 -3.87 -10.83 0.10
CA PHE A 303 -2.83 -11.49 -0.69
C PHE A 303 -3.19 -11.71 -2.17
N PHE A 304 -4.44 -12.09 -2.45
CA PHE A 304 -4.84 -12.35 -3.83
C PHE A 304 -4.86 -11.09 -4.69
N SER A 305 -5.09 -9.91 -4.10
CA SER A 305 -4.96 -8.63 -4.80
C SER A 305 -3.52 -8.44 -5.30
N CYS A 306 -2.51 -8.75 -4.48
CA CYS A 306 -1.10 -8.66 -4.89
C CYS A 306 -0.66 -9.74 -5.88
N VAL A 307 -1.18 -10.97 -5.78
CA VAL A 307 -0.97 -11.99 -6.83
C VAL A 307 -1.51 -11.48 -8.16
N ALA A 308 -2.70 -10.88 -8.13
CA ALA A 308 -3.31 -10.29 -9.31
C ALA A 308 -2.52 -9.05 -9.80
N VAL A 309 -1.96 -8.21 -8.93
CA VAL A 309 -1.02 -7.14 -9.30
C VAL A 309 0.21 -7.71 -10.00
N GLY A 310 0.85 -8.75 -9.45
CA GLY A 310 2.02 -9.41 -10.04
C GLY A 310 1.73 -10.06 -11.39
N ALA A 311 0.50 -10.55 -11.59
CA ALA A 311 0.00 -11.05 -12.87
C ALA A 311 -0.45 -9.93 -13.84
N GLY A 312 -0.58 -8.68 -13.38
CA GLY A 312 -1.09 -7.55 -14.17
C GLY A 312 -2.61 -7.59 -14.40
N LEU A 313 -3.36 -8.15 -13.46
CA LEU A 313 -4.83 -8.25 -13.41
C LEU A 313 -5.47 -7.15 -12.54
N GLN A 314 -4.75 -6.06 -12.30
CA GLN A 314 -5.17 -4.93 -11.44
C GLN A 314 -6.57 -4.39 -11.78
N GLY A 315 -6.93 -4.35 -13.07
CA GLY A 315 -8.25 -3.87 -13.50
C GLY A 315 -9.40 -4.79 -13.10
N THR A 316 -9.16 -6.10 -13.10
CA THR A 316 -10.14 -7.07 -12.58
C THR A 316 -10.31 -6.90 -11.08
N VAL A 317 -9.22 -6.72 -10.34
CA VAL A 317 -9.27 -6.48 -8.89
C VAL A 317 -10.04 -5.21 -8.56
N ALA A 318 -9.81 -4.12 -9.29
CA ALA A 318 -10.55 -2.87 -9.07
C ALA A 318 -12.08 -3.06 -9.19
N VAL A 319 -12.54 -3.84 -10.19
CA VAL A 319 -13.97 -4.16 -10.34
C VAL A 319 -14.48 -5.01 -9.16
N VAL A 320 -13.70 -6.00 -8.73
CA VAL A 320 -14.04 -6.83 -7.56
C VAL A 320 -14.13 -5.96 -6.30
N ASN A 321 -13.21 -5.02 -6.09
CA ASN A 321 -13.24 -4.10 -4.95
C ASN A 321 -14.52 -3.25 -4.95
N ILE A 322 -14.95 -2.73 -6.10
CA ILE A 322 -16.22 -2.00 -6.21
C ILE A 322 -17.40 -2.87 -5.77
N CYS A 323 -17.51 -4.09 -6.30
CA CYS A 323 -18.62 -4.98 -5.97
C CYS A 323 -18.61 -5.42 -4.50
N CYS A 324 -17.46 -5.87 -4.00
CA CYS A 324 -17.37 -6.46 -2.67
C CYS A 324 -17.43 -5.40 -1.57
N TYR A 325 -16.73 -4.27 -1.73
CA TYR A 325 -16.71 -3.25 -0.68
C TYR A 325 -17.91 -2.32 -0.76
N TYR A 326 -18.22 -1.77 -1.93
CA TYR A 326 -19.22 -0.70 -2.04
C TYR A 326 -20.64 -1.20 -2.26
N VAL A 327 -20.83 -2.34 -2.93
CA VAL A 327 -22.17 -2.90 -3.17
C VAL A 327 -22.59 -3.85 -2.05
N ILE A 328 -21.65 -4.56 -1.42
CA ILE A 328 -21.94 -5.53 -0.36
C ILE A 328 -21.53 -4.99 1.01
N GLY A 329 -20.26 -4.65 1.19
CA GLY A 329 -19.69 -4.32 2.49
C GLY A 329 -20.30 -3.08 3.16
N ILE A 330 -20.30 -1.92 2.48
CA ILE A 330 -20.86 -0.67 3.02
C ILE A 330 -22.36 -0.83 3.34
N PRO A 331 -23.23 -1.28 2.42
CA PRO A 331 -24.65 -1.39 2.71
C PRO A 331 -24.96 -2.35 3.85
N LEU A 332 -24.29 -3.52 3.90
CA LEU A 332 -24.45 -4.47 4.99
C LEU A 332 -23.99 -3.88 6.32
N GLY A 333 -22.87 -3.17 6.33
CA GLY A 333 -22.36 -2.45 7.50
C GLY A 333 -23.37 -1.43 8.00
N CYS A 334 -23.94 -0.61 7.12
CA CYS A 334 -24.96 0.38 7.47
C CYS A 334 -26.23 -0.27 8.02
N VAL A 335 -26.72 -1.34 7.41
CA VAL A 335 -27.92 -2.05 7.90
C VAL A 335 -27.67 -2.62 9.30
N LEU A 336 -26.55 -3.31 9.50
CA LEU A 336 -26.22 -3.88 10.81
C LEU A 336 -26.00 -2.80 11.87
N ALA A 337 -25.33 -1.71 11.50
CA ALA A 337 -25.00 -0.63 12.43
C ALA A 337 -26.22 0.18 12.87
N TYR A 338 -27.02 0.66 11.92
CA TYR A 338 -28.11 1.61 12.19
C TYR A 338 -29.48 0.94 12.34
N VAL A 339 -29.77 -0.12 11.59
CA VAL A 339 -31.09 -0.78 11.61
C VAL A 339 -31.13 -1.90 12.66
N ALA A 340 -30.07 -2.70 12.75
CA ALA A 340 -29.97 -3.75 13.77
C ALA A 340 -29.39 -3.25 15.10
N HIS A 341 -29.12 -1.94 15.22
CA HIS A 341 -28.58 -1.28 16.42
C HIS A 341 -27.29 -1.93 16.95
N LEU A 342 -26.47 -2.51 16.07
CA LEU A 342 -25.15 -3.06 16.43
C LEU A 342 -24.05 -2.00 16.44
N GLU A 343 -24.37 -0.75 16.09
CA GLU A 343 -23.47 0.41 16.08
C GLU A 343 -22.14 0.06 15.37
N VAL A 344 -21.01 0.37 16.00
CA VAL A 344 -19.65 0.14 15.48
C VAL A 344 -19.40 -1.35 15.17
N LYS A 345 -19.99 -2.28 15.93
CA LYS A 345 -19.85 -3.72 15.66
C LYS A 345 -20.50 -4.10 14.33
N GLY A 346 -21.63 -3.48 14.01
CA GLY A 346 -22.32 -3.67 12.73
C GLY A 346 -21.46 -3.24 11.54
N LEU A 347 -20.79 -2.09 11.64
CA LEU A 347 -19.87 -1.61 10.60
C LEU A 347 -18.69 -2.57 10.37
N TRP A 348 -18.07 -3.08 11.43
CA TRP A 348 -17.00 -4.08 11.31
C TRP A 348 -17.47 -5.37 10.66
N ILE A 349 -18.67 -5.86 11.00
CA ILE A 349 -19.21 -7.07 10.38
C ILE A 349 -19.43 -6.83 8.88
N GLY A 350 -19.97 -5.67 8.50
CA GLY A 350 -20.06 -5.27 7.09
C GLY A 350 -18.69 -5.21 6.40
N MET A 351 -17.69 -4.65 7.08
CA MET A 351 -16.31 -4.61 6.61
C MET A 351 -15.75 -5.99 6.32
N LEU A 352 -15.87 -6.87 7.31
CA LEU A 352 -15.44 -8.25 7.26
C LEU A 352 -16.10 -9.01 6.12
N CYS A 353 -17.41 -8.87 5.95
CA CYS A 353 -18.15 -9.50 4.87
C CYS A 353 -17.67 -9.01 3.50
N GLY A 354 -17.34 -7.71 3.35
CA GLY A 354 -16.77 -7.16 2.13
C GLY A 354 -15.41 -7.78 1.79
N VAL A 355 -14.49 -7.82 2.74
CA VAL A 355 -13.15 -8.41 2.59
C VAL A 355 -13.21 -9.91 2.35
N LEU A 356 -14.09 -10.63 3.06
CA LEU A 356 -14.36 -12.06 2.84
C LEU A 356 -14.86 -12.32 1.42
N ALA A 357 -15.86 -11.57 0.96
CA ALA A 357 -16.42 -11.74 -0.37
C ALA A 357 -15.36 -11.50 -1.46
N GLN A 358 -14.57 -10.44 -1.33
CA GLN A 358 -13.46 -10.14 -2.23
C GLN A 358 -12.44 -11.28 -2.25
N SER A 359 -12.04 -11.77 -1.07
CA SER A 359 -11.07 -12.85 -0.92
C SER A 359 -11.53 -14.15 -1.59
N ILE A 360 -12.80 -14.52 -1.41
CA ILE A 360 -13.38 -15.70 -2.06
C ILE A 360 -13.39 -15.55 -3.58
N VAL A 361 -13.80 -14.37 -4.08
CA VAL A 361 -13.83 -14.09 -5.52
C VAL A 361 -12.42 -14.12 -6.12
N LEU A 362 -11.44 -13.50 -5.47
CA LEU A 362 -10.06 -13.48 -5.95
C LEU A 362 -9.39 -14.85 -5.85
N LEU A 363 -9.68 -15.64 -4.81
CA LEU A 363 -9.26 -17.04 -4.71
C LEU A 363 -9.83 -17.86 -5.88
N TYR A 364 -11.12 -17.70 -6.17
CA TYR A 364 -11.77 -18.37 -7.30
C TYR A 364 -11.14 -17.98 -8.64
N ILE A 365 -10.90 -16.68 -8.87
CA ILE A 365 -10.22 -16.17 -10.06
C ILE A 365 -8.81 -16.77 -10.16
N THR A 366 -8.04 -16.75 -9.07
CA THR A 366 -6.67 -17.29 -9.02
C THR A 366 -6.65 -18.79 -9.33
N TRP A 367 -7.62 -19.54 -8.80
CA TRP A 367 -7.76 -20.97 -9.04
C TRP A 367 -8.16 -21.30 -10.49
N LYS A 368 -9.07 -20.51 -11.08
CA LYS A 368 -9.50 -20.66 -12.47
C LYS A 368 -8.53 -20.08 -13.50
N THR A 369 -7.57 -19.27 -13.07
CA THR A 369 -6.63 -18.62 -13.97
C THR A 369 -5.75 -19.66 -14.66
N ASP A 370 -5.75 -19.62 -15.99
CA ASP A 370 -4.77 -20.34 -16.78
C ASP A 370 -3.42 -19.61 -16.73
N TRP A 371 -2.52 -20.15 -15.92
CA TRP A 371 -1.19 -19.59 -15.68
C TRP A 371 -0.27 -19.68 -16.89
N GLU A 372 -0.46 -20.66 -17.79
CA GLU A 372 0.28 -20.71 -19.06
C GLU A 372 -0.14 -19.55 -19.97
N ARG A 373 -1.45 -19.26 -20.01
CA ARG A 373 -1.95 -18.07 -20.70
C ARG A 373 -1.44 -16.77 -20.08
N GLN A 374 -1.28 -16.69 -18.76
CA GLN A 374 -0.70 -15.49 -18.11
C GLN A 374 0.78 -15.31 -18.45
N VAL A 375 1.54 -16.40 -18.54
CA VAL A 375 2.92 -16.38 -19.06
C VAL A 375 2.96 -15.82 -20.48
N ASN A 376 2.08 -16.30 -21.36
CA ASN A 376 2.01 -15.79 -22.74
C ASN A 376 1.69 -14.29 -22.78
N LYS A 377 0.72 -13.83 -21.97
CA LYS A 377 0.40 -12.40 -21.86
C LYS A 377 1.56 -11.57 -21.32
N ALA A 378 2.30 -12.08 -20.33
CA ALA A 378 3.48 -11.41 -19.81
C ALA A 378 4.57 -11.30 -20.89
N SER A 379 4.80 -12.38 -21.65
CA SER A 379 5.73 -12.39 -22.78
C SER A 379 5.32 -11.42 -23.90
N GLU A 380 4.05 -11.42 -24.32
CA GLU A 380 3.50 -10.46 -25.30
C GLU A 380 3.70 -9.02 -24.84
N ARG A 381 3.44 -8.75 -23.56
CA ARG A 381 3.62 -7.43 -22.95
C ARG A 381 5.09 -6.98 -22.99
N LEU A 382 6.01 -7.87 -22.62
CA LEU A 382 7.44 -7.60 -22.66
C LEU A 382 7.92 -7.37 -24.10
N ASN A 383 7.51 -8.22 -25.04
CA ASN A 383 7.89 -8.10 -26.45
C ASN A 383 7.36 -6.81 -27.10
N LYS A 384 6.13 -6.40 -26.77
CA LYS A 384 5.57 -5.13 -27.28
C LYS A 384 6.43 -3.92 -26.90
N TRP A 385 7.04 -3.96 -25.72
CA TRP A 385 7.83 -2.85 -25.19
C TRP A 385 9.33 -3.07 -25.29
N PHE A 386 9.75 -4.21 -25.85
CA PHE A 386 11.15 -4.54 -25.98
C PHE A 386 11.82 -3.59 -26.97
N LEU A 387 12.71 -2.76 -26.45
CA LEU A 387 13.63 -1.98 -27.25
C LEU A 387 14.93 -2.77 -27.34
N LYS A 388 15.44 -3.02 -28.56
CA LYS A 388 16.72 -3.71 -28.71
C LYS A 388 17.84 -2.91 -28.02
N PRO A 389 18.79 -3.56 -27.35
CA PRO A 389 19.96 -2.89 -26.80
C PRO A 389 20.68 -2.09 -27.90
N SER A 390 21.20 -0.91 -27.57
CA SER A 390 22.01 -0.09 -28.49
C SER A 390 23.20 -0.85 -29.07
N ASP A 391 23.73 -1.82 -28.32
CA ASP A 391 24.90 -2.62 -28.71
C ASP A 391 24.56 -3.68 -29.77
N GLU A 392 23.28 -3.95 -30.03
CA GLU A 392 22.77 -4.86 -31.08
C GLU A 392 22.23 -4.11 -32.32
N LEU A 393 22.27 -2.78 -32.31
CA LEU A 393 21.78 -1.90 -33.38
C LEU A 393 22.90 -1.34 -34.28
N ASN A 394 24.16 -1.60 -33.92
CA ASN A 394 25.37 -1.34 -34.71
C ASN A 394 25.98 -2.66 -35.16
#